data_AF-X6NNE3-F1
#
_entry.id   AF-X6NNE3-F1
#
_cell.length_a   1.000
_cell.length_b   1.000
_cell.length_c   1.000
_cell.angle_alpha   90.00
_cell.angle_beta   90.00
_cell.angle_gamma   90.00
#
_symmetry.space_group_name_H-M   'P 1'
#
loop_
_entity.id
_entity.type
_entity.pdbx_description
1 polymer ?
#
loop_
_entity_poly.entity_id
_entity_poly.type
_entity_poly.pdbx_seq_one_letter_code
_entity_poly.pdbx_strand_id
1 'polypeptide(L)'
;MCHILKCIIFDNKTTEVIKHAKKNNFQKAKTISLNVVNDNLYFYVVFEWKKDVYYRRAKEVGFRARSAFKLIQLDEEFQLLQGVKRAVDLCAAPGSWSQVLSRRLQADKDKSAKIVAVDLQPMAPIQGVIQIQGDITNQGTAMEIIKHFDGEKADIVVSDGAPDGNVALLSYLREGIIFLFFFFFAQTCDSPISQKK
;
A
#
# COMPACT_ATOMS: atom_id res chain seq x y z
N MET A 1 -24.80 -6.81 -4.32
CA MET A 1 -23.40 -7.05 -4.77
C MET A 1 -22.50 -6.07 -4.06
N CYS A 2 -21.39 -6.50 -3.45
CA CYS A 2 -20.42 -5.57 -2.88
C CYS A 2 -19.10 -5.84 -3.59
N HIS A 3 -18.90 -5.14 -4.71
CA HIS A 3 -17.66 -5.14 -5.49
C HIS A 3 -16.70 -4.20 -4.79
N ILE A 4 -16.05 -4.69 -3.75
CA ILE A 4 -15.05 -3.90 -3.03
C ILE A 4 -13.71 -4.07 -3.76
N LEU A 5 -13.42 -3.04 -4.55
CA LEU A 5 -12.09 -2.64 -4.97
C LEU A 5 -11.18 -2.56 -3.74
N LYS A 6 -9.92 -2.98 -3.86
CA LYS A 6 -8.73 -2.20 -3.47
C LYS A 6 -7.54 -3.12 -3.26
N CYS A 7 -6.70 -3.12 -4.28
CA CYS A 7 -5.27 -3.13 -4.09
C CYS A 7 -4.77 -1.95 -4.89
N ILE A 8 -3.81 -1.23 -4.35
CA ILE A 8 -3.07 -0.20 -5.04
C ILE A 8 -1.64 -0.64 -4.82
N ILE A 9 -0.88 -0.87 -5.88
CA ILE A 9 0.53 -1.25 -5.77
C ILE A 9 1.29 -0.24 -6.60
N PHE A 10 2.19 0.47 -5.94
CA PHE A 10 3.21 1.27 -6.60
C PHE A 10 4.53 0.53 -6.51
N ASP A 11 5.00 0.02 -7.64
CA ASP A 11 6.30 -0.65 -7.74
C ASP A 11 6.95 -0.34 -9.10
N ASN A 12 8.27 -0.29 -9.14
CA ASN A 12 9.06 -0.21 -10.36
C ASN A 12 8.85 -1.44 -11.27
N LYS A 13 8.32 -2.55 -10.75
CA LYS A 13 7.97 -3.76 -11.53
C LYS A 13 6.52 -3.80 -12.03
N THR A 14 5.73 -2.73 -11.85
CA THR A 14 4.27 -2.81 -12.07
C THR A 14 3.87 -3.16 -13.52
N THR A 15 4.70 -2.84 -14.52
CA THR A 15 4.47 -3.25 -15.91
C THR A 15 4.41 -4.77 -16.07
N GLU A 16 5.29 -5.50 -15.38
CA GLU A 16 5.34 -6.96 -15.43
C GLU A 16 4.16 -7.58 -14.67
N VAL A 17 3.76 -6.98 -13.55
CA VAL A 17 2.54 -7.35 -12.82
C VAL A 17 1.31 -7.28 -13.73
N ILE A 18 1.16 -6.20 -14.50
CA ILE A 18 0.03 -6.02 -15.44
C ILE A 18 0.06 -7.08 -16.55
N LYS A 19 1.23 -7.32 -17.15
CA LYS A 19 1.40 -8.33 -18.21
C LYS A 19 1.07 -9.73 -17.68
N HIS A 20 1.60 -10.09 -16.51
CA HIS A 20 1.38 -11.38 -15.86
C HIS A 20 -0.08 -11.58 -15.46
N ALA A 21 -0.74 -10.54 -14.91
CA ALA A 21 -2.16 -10.60 -14.55
C ALA A 21 -3.06 -10.83 -15.77
N LYS A 22 -2.77 -10.15 -16.88
CA LYS A 22 -3.49 -10.33 -18.16
C LYS A 22 -3.27 -11.74 -18.72
N LYS A 23 -2.06 -12.29 -18.60
CA LYS A 23 -1.71 -13.65 -19.08
C LYS A 23 -2.37 -14.75 -18.26
N ASN A 24 -2.45 -14.61 -16.94
CA ASN A 24 -3.01 -15.63 -16.03
C ASN A 24 -4.52 -15.50 -15.81
N ASN A 25 -5.25 -14.90 -16.75
CA ASN A 25 -6.71 -14.76 -16.70
C ASN A 25 -7.26 -14.09 -15.42
N PHE A 26 -6.47 -13.25 -14.75
CA PHE A 26 -7.03 -12.24 -13.85
C PHE A 26 -7.73 -11.17 -14.71
N GLN A 27 -8.88 -11.51 -15.30
CA GLN A 27 -9.71 -10.62 -16.16
C GLN A 27 -10.23 -9.35 -15.43
N LYS A 28 -9.75 -9.11 -14.21
CA LYS A 28 -10.20 -8.10 -13.27
C LYS A 28 -9.10 -7.13 -12.83
N ALA A 29 -7.85 -7.34 -13.26
CA ALA A 29 -6.78 -6.37 -13.05
C ALA A 29 -6.97 -5.19 -14.01
N LYS A 30 -7.26 -4.02 -13.46
CA LYS A 30 -7.45 -2.78 -14.21
C LYS A 30 -6.37 -1.78 -13.83
N THR A 31 -5.53 -1.40 -14.79
CA THR A 31 -4.67 -0.22 -14.63
C THR A 31 -5.55 1.01 -14.71
N ILE A 32 -5.58 1.84 -13.66
CA ILE A 32 -6.46 3.01 -13.61
C ILE A 32 -5.72 4.30 -13.99
N SER A 33 -4.40 4.37 -13.81
CA SER A 33 -3.60 5.53 -14.17
C SER A 33 -2.13 5.12 -14.39
N LEU A 34 -1.49 5.76 -15.37
CA LEU A 34 -0.04 5.80 -15.55
C LEU A 34 0.44 7.22 -15.29
N ASN A 35 1.54 7.35 -14.54
CA ASN A 35 2.23 8.63 -14.36
C ASN A 35 3.73 8.42 -14.56
N VAL A 36 4.36 9.35 -15.27
CA VAL A 36 5.82 9.42 -15.37
C VAL A 36 6.31 10.48 -14.40
N VAL A 37 7.24 10.10 -13.54
CA VAL A 37 7.85 10.99 -12.55
C VAL A 37 9.34 10.72 -12.54
N ASN A 38 10.15 11.74 -12.90
CA ASN A 38 11.61 11.65 -13.00
C ASN A 38 12.05 10.41 -13.79
N ASP A 39 11.54 10.28 -15.02
CA ASP A 39 11.76 9.16 -15.95
C ASP A 39 11.34 7.77 -15.47
N ASN A 40 10.78 7.66 -14.25
CA ASN A 40 10.24 6.42 -13.73
C ASN A 40 8.74 6.34 -14.03
N LEU A 41 8.31 5.20 -14.57
CA LEU A 41 6.93 4.95 -14.91
C LEU A 41 6.24 4.24 -13.75
N TYR A 42 5.20 4.87 -13.23
CA TYR A 42 4.43 4.34 -12.13
C TYR A 42 3.00 4.08 -12.56
N PHE A 43 2.45 3.03 -12.00
CA PHE A 43 1.14 2.54 -12.34
C PHE A 43 0.32 2.38 -11.09
N TYR A 44 -0.95 2.69 -11.23
CA TYR A 44 -1.96 2.24 -10.30
C TYR A 44 -2.65 1.02 -10.90
N VAL A 45 -2.63 -0.11 -10.20
CA VAL A 45 -3.35 -1.33 -10.60
C VAL A 45 -4.36 -1.69 -9.54
N VAL A 46 -5.60 -1.91 -9.97
CA VAL A 46 -6.68 -2.37 -9.12
C VAL A 46 -7.09 -3.78 -9.47
N PHE A 47 -7.30 -4.59 -8.43
CA PHE A 47 -7.80 -5.95 -8.53
C PHE A 47 -9.22 -6.02 -7.94
N GLU A 48 -10.15 -6.61 -8.70
CA GLU A 48 -11.49 -6.92 -8.20
C GLU A 48 -11.57 -8.39 -7.74
N TRP A 49 -12.10 -8.62 -6.54
CA TRP A 49 -12.20 -9.94 -5.94
C TRP A 49 -13.66 -10.40 -5.86
N LYS A 50 -13.94 -11.70 -6.03
CA LYS A 50 -15.26 -12.27 -5.72
C LYS A 50 -15.37 -12.48 -4.20
N LYS A 51 -16.61 -12.46 -3.67
CA LYS A 51 -16.83 -12.73 -2.23
C LYS A 51 -16.37 -14.15 -1.91
N ASP A 52 -15.37 -14.23 -1.04
CA ASP A 52 -14.68 -15.49 -0.79
C ASP A 52 -14.93 -16.07 0.61
N VAL A 53 -14.74 -17.38 0.72
CA VAL A 53 -15.04 -18.25 1.88
C VAL A 53 -14.03 -18.08 3.04
N TYR A 54 -13.01 -17.22 2.86
CA TYR A 54 -11.85 -17.08 3.75
C TYR A 54 -12.11 -16.43 5.12
N TYR A 55 -13.36 -16.15 5.49
CA TYR A 55 -13.65 -15.57 6.81
C TYR A 55 -13.19 -16.47 7.96
N ARG A 56 -13.44 -17.78 7.88
CA ARG A 56 -13.01 -18.75 8.92
C ARG A 56 -11.49 -18.87 8.97
N ARG A 57 -10.87 -19.07 7.80
CA ARG A 57 -9.42 -19.22 7.66
C ARG A 57 -8.64 -18.00 8.18
N ALA A 58 -9.16 -16.79 8.02
CA ALA A 58 -8.50 -15.57 8.51
C ALA A 58 -8.37 -15.57 10.03
N LYS A 59 -9.45 -15.92 10.73
CA LYS A 59 -9.46 -16.01 12.19
C LYS A 59 -8.54 -17.13 12.68
N GLU A 60 -8.57 -18.29 12.04
CA GLU A 60 -7.71 -19.43 12.38
C GLU A 60 -6.21 -19.08 12.30
N VAL A 61 -5.82 -18.29 11.30
CA VAL A 61 -4.42 -17.86 11.07
C VAL A 61 -4.07 -16.55 11.82
N GLY A 62 -5.01 -16.01 12.59
CA GLY A 62 -4.83 -14.82 13.44
C GLY A 62 -4.76 -13.50 12.67
N PHE A 63 -5.34 -13.41 11.47
CA PHE A 63 -5.51 -12.15 10.75
C PHE A 63 -6.76 -11.41 11.21
N ARG A 64 -6.67 -10.08 11.30
CA ARG A 64 -7.77 -9.21 11.79
C ARG A 64 -8.95 -9.16 10.83
N ALA A 65 -8.72 -9.36 9.53
CA ALA A 65 -9.74 -9.38 8.49
C ALA A 65 -9.35 -10.34 7.37
N ARG A 66 -10.39 -10.83 6.68
CA ARG A 66 -10.24 -11.73 5.51
C ARG A 66 -9.52 -11.09 4.33
N SER A 67 -9.39 -9.77 4.28
CA SER A 67 -8.68 -9.09 3.20
C SER A 67 -7.18 -9.35 3.22
N ALA A 68 -6.60 -9.84 4.33
CA ALA A 68 -5.20 -10.32 4.37
C ALA A 68 -4.88 -11.30 3.23
N PHE A 69 -5.82 -12.20 2.90
CA PHE A 69 -5.63 -13.18 1.83
C PHE A 69 -5.47 -12.55 0.45
N LYS A 70 -6.03 -11.36 0.21
CA LYS A 70 -5.84 -10.67 -1.06
C LYS A 70 -4.36 -10.33 -1.26
N LEU A 71 -3.73 -9.70 -0.27
CA LEU A 71 -2.32 -9.33 -0.36
C LEU A 71 -1.42 -10.56 -0.38
N ILE A 72 -1.76 -11.61 0.37
CA ILE A 72 -1.04 -12.90 0.32
C ILE A 72 -1.08 -13.51 -1.08
N GLN A 73 -2.25 -13.59 -1.70
CA GLN A 73 -2.42 -14.15 -3.04
C GLN A 73 -1.68 -13.32 -4.09
N LEU A 74 -1.71 -11.99 -3.96
CA LEU A 74 -0.97 -11.10 -4.84
C LEU A 74 0.54 -11.28 -4.69
N ASP A 75 1.04 -11.38 -3.47
CA ASP A 75 2.46 -11.63 -3.22
C ASP A 75 2.90 -13.01 -3.72
N GLU A 76 2.07 -14.05 -3.54
CA GLU A 76 2.36 -15.39 -4.05
C GLU A 76 2.43 -15.46 -5.58
N GLU A 77 1.56 -14.71 -6.27
CA GLU A 77 1.48 -14.71 -7.73
C GLU A 77 2.54 -13.81 -8.38
N PHE A 78 2.78 -12.63 -7.80
CA PHE A 78 3.56 -11.57 -8.43
C PHE A 78 4.89 -11.27 -7.72
N GLN A 79 5.15 -11.92 -6.58
CA GLN A 79 6.35 -11.69 -5.76
C GLN A 79 6.56 -10.21 -5.39
N LEU A 80 5.46 -9.51 -5.09
CA LEU A 80 5.43 -8.06 -4.87
C LEU A 80 6.31 -7.61 -3.71
N LEU A 81 6.41 -8.43 -2.67
CA LEU A 81 7.14 -8.09 -1.46
C LEU A 81 8.62 -8.48 -1.54
N GLN A 82 9.06 -9.08 -2.65
CA GLN A 82 10.43 -9.53 -2.82
C GLN A 82 11.39 -8.32 -2.95
N GLY A 83 12.28 -8.18 -1.98
CA GLY A 83 13.30 -7.14 -1.95
C GLY A 83 12.81 -5.78 -1.43
N VAL A 84 11.55 -5.70 -0.99
CA VAL A 84 10.99 -4.49 -0.36
C VAL A 84 11.66 -4.26 0.98
N LYS A 85 12.17 -3.03 1.19
CA LYS A 85 12.77 -2.56 2.45
C LYS A 85 11.91 -1.51 3.13
N ARG A 86 11.08 -0.77 2.38
CA ARG A 86 10.20 0.29 2.89
C ARG A 86 8.81 0.11 2.32
N ALA A 87 7.84 -0.17 3.19
CA ALA A 87 6.45 -0.41 2.80
C ALA A 87 5.51 0.57 3.51
N VAL A 88 4.54 1.11 2.77
CA VAL A 88 3.43 1.91 3.34
C VAL A 88 2.12 1.18 3.15
N ASP A 89 1.30 1.07 4.20
CA ASP A 89 -0.08 0.58 4.16
C ASP A 89 -1.04 1.75 4.42
N LEU A 90 -1.76 2.20 3.38
CA LEU A 90 -2.69 3.33 3.46
C LEU A 90 -4.14 2.85 3.67
N CYS A 91 -4.88 3.60 4.49
CA CYS A 91 -6.21 3.19 4.94
C CYS A 91 -6.18 1.78 5.56
N ALA A 92 -5.21 1.60 6.46
CA ALA A 92 -4.79 0.31 6.95
C ALA A 92 -5.79 -0.34 7.91
N ALA A 93 -6.68 0.41 8.58
CA ALA A 93 -7.53 -0.12 9.64
C ALA A 93 -8.44 -1.25 9.11
N PRO A 94 -8.54 -2.39 9.82
CA PRO A 94 -8.03 -2.68 11.18
C PRO A 94 -6.57 -3.19 11.25
N GLY A 95 -5.84 -3.23 10.14
CA GLY A 95 -4.41 -3.55 10.07
C GLY A 95 -4.10 -4.92 9.47
N SER A 96 -4.99 -5.49 8.65
CA SER A 96 -4.81 -6.86 8.14
C SER A 96 -3.72 -6.98 7.10
N TRP A 97 -3.52 -5.95 6.28
CA TRP A 97 -2.41 -5.91 5.32
C TRP A 97 -1.10 -5.59 6.01
N SER A 98 -1.12 -4.67 6.97
CA SER A 98 0.00 -4.44 7.90
C SER A 98 0.49 -5.73 8.58
N GLN A 99 -0.42 -6.63 9.00
CA GLN A 99 -0.04 -7.95 9.52
C GLN A 99 0.66 -8.83 8.48
N VAL A 100 0.20 -8.81 7.22
CA VAL A 100 0.83 -9.56 6.13
C VAL A 100 2.21 -8.99 5.83
N LEU A 101 2.34 -7.67 5.70
CA LEU A 101 3.62 -6.98 5.48
C LEU A 101 4.61 -7.32 6.60
N SER A 102 4.19 -7.19 7.87
CA SER A 102 5.01 -7.55 9.03
C SER A 102 5.51 -8.99 8.95
N ARG A 103 4.60 -9.97 8.73
CA ARG A 103 4.97 -11.39 8.65
C ARG A 103 5.88 -11.72 7.47
N ARG A 104 5.68 -11.08 6.31
CA ARG A 104 6.44 -11.38 5.07
C ARG A 104 7.79 -10.67 5.05
N LEU A 105 7.84 -9.41 5.44
CA LEU A 105 9.02 -8.55 5.32
C LEU A 105 9.94 -8.60 6.55
N GLN A 106 9.48 -9.12 7.69
CA GLN A 106 10.31 -9.33 8.89
C GLN A 106 10.68 -10.81 9.09
N ALA A 107 10.38 -11.67 8.12
CA ALA A 107 10.75 -13.08 8.17
C ALA A 107 12.29 -13.27 8.11
N ASP A 108 12.99 -12.34 7.44
CA ASP A 108 14.45 -12.31 7.37
C ASP A 108 15.01 -11.46 8.52
N LYS A 109 15.73 -12.10 9.46
CA LYS A 109 16.33 -11.42 10.62
C LYS A 109 17.47 -10.49 10.24
N ASP A 110 18.12 -10.71 9.11
CA ASP A 110 19.26 -9.92 8.66
C ASP A 110 18.81 -8.72 7.80
N LYS A 111 17.53 -8.65 7.42
CA LYS A 111 16.94 -7.60 6.58
C LYS A 111 15.54 -7.23 7.06
N SER A 112 15.45 -6.50 8.17
CA SER A 112 14.17 -5.96 8.63
C SER A 112 13.70 -4.79 7.76
N ALA A 113 12.56 -4.93 7.10
CA ALA A 113 11.93 -3.80 6.41
C ALA A 113 11.29 -2.82 7.40
N LYS A 114 11.27 -1.53 7.02
CA LYS A 114 10.48 -0.49 7.68
C LYS A 114 9.07 -0.49 7.11
N ILE A 115 8.08 -0.60 7.98
CA ILE A 115 6.66 -0.63 7.60
C ILE A 115 5.94 0.49 8.32
N VAL A 116 5.25 1.35 7.56
CA VAL A 116 4.42 2.43 8.09
C VAL A 116 2.98 2.23 7.66
N ALA A 117 2.05 2.21 8.61
CA ALA A 117 0.63 2.02 8.36
C ALA A 117 -0.14 3.26 8.78
N VAL A 118 -1.01 3.76 7.92
CA VAL A 118 -1.72 5.02 8.12
C VAL A 118 -3.22 4.83 7.95
N ASP A 119 -3.98 5.33 8.92
CA ASP A 119 -5.43 5.38 8.85
C ASP A 119 -5.98 6.55 9.70
N LEU A 120 -7.19 7.00 9.41
CA LEU A 120 -7.92 7.95 10.27
C LEU A 120 -8.36 7.27 11.58
N GLN A 121 -8.66 5.98 11.51
CA GLN A 121 -9.10 5.17 12.64
C GLN A 121 -7.91 4.63 13.44
N PRO A 122 -8.02 4.56 14.77
CA PRO A 122 -6.99 3.93 15.58
C PRO A 122 -6.92 2.43 15.29
N MET A 123 -5.71 1.88 15.31
CA MET A 123 -5.44 0.46 15.15
C MET A 123 -4.75 -0.10 16.38
N ALA A 124 -5.05 -1.35 16.73
CA ALA A 124 -4.26 -2.04 17.74
C ALA A 124 -2.81 -2.23 17.25
N PRO A 125 -1.80 -2.17 18.13
CA PRO A 125 -0.39 -2.34 17.77
C PRO A 125 -0.11 -3.61 16.95
N ILE A 126 0.80 -3.50 15.98
CA ILE A 126 1.30 -4.64 15.18
C ILE A 126 2.82 -4.61 15.27
N GLN A 127 3.44 -5.76 15.55
CA GLN A 127 4.87 -5.86 15.74
C GLN A 127 5.66 -5.43 14.48
N GLY A 128 6.63 -4.54 14.70
CA GLY A 128 7.48 -3.97 13.66
C GLY A 128 6.74 -3.15 12.60
N VAL A 129 5.53 -2.67 12.92
CA VAL A 129 4.79 -1.71 12.10
C VAL A 129 4.65 -0.42 12.87
N ILE A 130 5.10 0.67 12.27
CA ILE A 130 4.86 2.03 12.76
C ILE A 130 3.43 2.40 12.36
N GLN A 131 2.61 2.83 13.30
CA GLN A 131 1.21 3.16 13.06
C GLN A 131 0.99 4.66 13.27
N ILE A 132 0.57 5.34 12.21
CA ILE A 132 0.24 6.77 12.24
C ILE A 132 -1.28 6.89 12.14
N GLN A 133 -1.89 7.57 13.10
CA GLN A 133 -3.28 7.97 12.98
C GLN A 133 -3.34 9.34 12.29
N GLY A 134 -3.71 9.36 11.02
CA GLY A 134 -3.61 10.57 10.21
C GLY A 134 -4.42 10.54 8.92
N ASP A 135 -4.71 11.73 8.41
CA ASP A 135 -5.36 11.93 7.12
C ASP A 135 -4.30 11.84 6.01
N ILE A 136 -4.52 10.94 5.05
CA ILE A 136 -3.62 10.70 3.92
C ILE A 136 -3.52 11.88 2.94
N THR A 137 -4.48 12.80 2.94
CA THR A 137 -4.47 14.03 2.13
C THR A 137 -3.69 15.15 2.80
N ASN A 138 -3.35 15.01 4.09
CA ASN A 138 -2.59 16.01 4.83
C ASN A 138 -1.09 15.84 4.59
N GLN A 139 -0.43 16.94 4.22
CA GLN A 139 1.02 17.00 4.03
C GLN A 139 1.80 16.60 5.30
N GLY A 140 1.27 16.89 6.50
CA GLY A 140 1.88 16.52 7.78
C GLY A 140 2.05 15.00 7.90
N THR A 141 1.01 14.23 7.54
CA THR A 141 1.05 12.76 7.51
C THR A 141 2.10 12.26 6.54
N ALA A 142 2.21 12.89 5.36
CA ALA A 142 3.22 12.53 4.36
C ALA A 142 4.65 12.74 4.90
N MET A 143 4.90 13.89 5.53
CA MET A 143 6.19 14.23 6.14
C MET A 143 6.56 13.28 7.29
N GLU A 144 5.59 12.86 8.09
CA GLU A 144 5.81 11.89 9.17
C GLU A 144 6.22 10.52 8.61
N ILE A 145 5.57 10.04 7.56
CA ILE A 145 5.95 8.79 6.88
C ILE A 145 7.38 8.90 6.30
N ILE A 146 7.70 9.99 5.59
CA ILE A 146 9.05 10.22 5.02
C ILE A 146 10.11 10.22 6.13
N LYS A 147 9.81 10.86 7.26
CA LYS A 147 10.71 10.89 8.41
C LYS A 147 11.02 9.48 8.93
N HIS A 148 10.03 8.58 8.98
CA HIS A 148 10.27 7.19 9.37
C HIS A 148 11.14 6.40 8.39
N PHE A 149 11.19 6.83 7.12
CA PHE A 149 12.06 6.28 6.09
C PHE A 149 13.40 7.02 5.94
N ASP A 150 13.77 7.89 6.89
CA ASP A 150 15.01 8.67 6.86
C ASP A 150 15.17 9.52 5.57
N GLY A 151 14.05 9.98 5.00
CA GLY A 151 14.05 10.74 3.74
C GLY A 151 14.08 9.88 2.48
N GLU A 152 14.17 8.56 2.60
CA GLU A 152 14.12 7.64 1.46
C GLU A 152 12.68 7.39 0.98
N LYS A 153 12.56 7.02 -0.30
CA LYS A 153 11.29 6.68 -0.94
C LYS A 153 10.77 5.33 -0.48
N ALA A 154 9.45 5.17 -0.45
CA ALA A 154 8.83 3.86 -0.27
C ALA A 154 9.18 2.96 -1.47
N ASP A 155 9.41 1.67 -1.22
CA ASP A 155 9.56 0.67 -2.30
C ASP A 155 8.19 0.18 -2.77
N ILE A 156 7.24 0.10 -1.83
CA ILE A 156 5.86 -0.28 -2.11
C ILE A 156 4.89 0.52 -1.26
N VAL A 157 3.79 0.94 -1.87
CA VAL A 157 2.63 1.49 -1.16
C VAL A 157 1.43 0.63 -1.49
N VAL A 158 0.74 0.13 -0.46
CA VAL A 158 -0.43 -0.74 -0.54
C VAL A 158 -1.65 -0.09 0.10
N SER A 159 -2.86 -0.46 -0.36
CA SER A 159 -4.12 -0.03 0.27
C SER A 159 -5.28 -0.97 -0.05
N ASP A 160 -6.04 -1.35 0.98
CA ASP A 160 -7.30 -2.14 0.89
C ASP A 160 -8.55 -1.32 1.24
N GLY A 161 -8.41 -0.06 1.67
CA GLY A 161 -9.49 0.64 2.38
C GLY A 161 -10.65 1.05 1.47
N ALA A 162 -11.74 0.27 1.39
CA ALA A 162 -12.91 0.38 0.49
C ALA A 162 -13.88 1.55 0.75
N PRO A 163 -14.51 2.16 -0.28
CA PRO A 163 -15.59 3.12 -0.04
C PRO A 163 -16.84 2.34 0.35
N ASP A 164 -17.53 2.78 1.40
CA ASP A 164 -18.93 2.44 1.54
C ASP A 164 -19.75 3.32 0.58
N GLY A 165 -20.32 2.69 -0.45
CA GLY A 165 -21.46 3.19 -1.22
C GLY A 165 -21.30 4.44 -2.10
N ASN A 166 -20.29 5.30 -1.91
CA ASN A 166 -20.21 6.60 -2.59
C ASN A 166 -18.89 6.83 -3.33
N VAL A 167 -19.05 7.39 -4.53
CA VAL A 167 -18.02 7.75 -5.53
C VAL A 167 -16.91 8.66 -4.93
N ALA A 168 -17.19 9.34 -3.81
CA ALA A 168 -16.32 10.29 -3.13
C ALA A 168 -14.99 9.71 -2.60
N LEU A 169 -14.93 8.42 -2.26
CA LEU A 169 -13.70 7.81 -1.75
C LEU A 169 -12.80 7.28 -2.87
N LEU A 170 -13.31 7.08 -4.09
CA LEU A 170 -12.47 6.84 -5.27
C LEU A 170 -11.84 8.13 -5.77
N SER A 171 -12.53 9.27 -5.67
CA SER A 171 -11.92 10.58 -5.91
C SER A 171 -10.97 10.96 -4.79
N TYR A 172 -11.32 10.76 -3.52
CA TYR A 172 -10.44 11.04 -2.38
C TYR A 172 -9.21 10.14 -2.34
N LEU A 173 -9.36 8.85 -2.63
CA LEU A 173 -8.19 7.99 -2.82
C LEU A 173 -7.43 8.40 -4.07
N ARG A 174 -8.07 8.73 -5.20
CA ARG A 174 -7.33 9.23 -6.36
C ARG A 174 -6.53 10.49 -6.02
N GLU A 175 -7.16 11.50 -5.42
CA GLU A 175 -6.52 12.77 -5.06
C GLU A 175 -5.47 12.60 -3.95
N GLY A 176 -5.81 11.91 -2.86
CA GLY A 176 -4.92 11.63 -1.74
C GLY A 176 -3.78 10.68 -2.09
N ILE A 177 -4.02 9.64 -2.89
CA ILE A 177 -2.96 8.77 -3.40
C ILE A 177 -2.16 9.45 -4.48
N ILE A 178 -2.73 10.24 -5.40
CA ILE A 178 -1.93 11.04 -6.34
C ILE A 178 -1.06 12.02 -5.55
N PHE A 179 -1.61 12.67 -4.52
CA PHE A 179 -0.89 13.59 -3.64
C PHE A 179 0.25 12.90 -2.89
N LEU A 180 -0.02 11.78 -2.23
CA LEU A 180 1.00 10.98 -1.55
C LEU A 180 1.97 10.32 -2.52
N PHE A 181 1.53 10.01 -3.73
CA PHE A 181 2.38 9.46 -4.77
C PHE A 181 3.39 10.51 -5.26
N PHE A 182 2.98 11.77 -5.41
CA PHE A 182 3.90 12.89 -5.60
C PHE A 182 4.87 13.01 -4.41
N PHE A 183 4.40 12.88 -3.17
CA PHE A 183 5.30 13.00 -2.01
C PHE A 183 6.27 11.82 -1.83
N PHE A 184 5.81 10.57 -1.94
CA PHE A 184 6.60 9.37 -1.64
C PHE A 184 7.47 8.89 -2.79
N PHE A 185 7.08 9.15 -4.03
CA PHE A 185 7.78 8.65 -5.21
C PHE A 185 8.39 9.77 -6.07
N ALA A 186 7.85 11.01 -6.02
CA ALA A 186 8.36 12.12 -6.83
C ALA A 186 9.43 12.99 -6.17
N GLN A 187 9.72 12.86 -4.88
CA GLN A 187 10.78 13.66 -4.25
C GLN A 187 12.17 13.32 -4.82
N THR A 188 12.54 14.05 -5.86
CA THR A 188 13.91 14.48 -6.13
C THR A 188 13.87 16.01 -6.10
N CYS A 189 14.78 16.58 -5.30
CA CYS A 189 15.06 18.01 -5.15
C CYS A 189 13.94 18.77 -4.39
N ASP A 190 14.14 19.27 -3.17
CA ASP A 190 15.30 20.02 -2.68
C ASP A 190 15.67 19.66 -1.23
N SER A 191 16.97 19.51 -0.98
CA SER A 191 17.58 19.92 0.29
C SER A 191 18.54 21.07 -0.05
N PRO A 192 18.71 22.13 0.77
CA PRO A 192 18.48 22.15 2.22
C PRO A 192 17.63 23.34 2.71
N ILE A 193 16.77 23.13 3.72
CA ILE A 193 16.45 24.23 4.64
C ILE A 193 17.65 24.37 5.58
N SER A 194 18.57 25.23 5.17
CA SER A 194 19.53 25.90 6.05
C SER A 194 18.77 26.44 7.26
N GLN A 195 19.22 26.08 8.46
CA GLN A 195 19.05 26.98 9.60
C GLN A 195 19.69 28.32 9.21
N LYS A 196 18.87 29.37 9.08
CA LYS A 196 19.28 30.77 9.16
C LYS A 196 18.12 31.59 9.71
N LYS A 197 18.05 31.67 11.03
CA LYS A 197 18.27 32.92 11.78
C LYS A 197 18.49 32.60 13.24
#